data_AF-A0A9D6N7G1-F1
#
_entry.id   AF-A0A9D6N7G1-F1
#
_cell.length_a   1.000
_cell.length_b   1.000
_cell.length_c   1.000
_cell.angle_alpha   90.00
_cell.angle_beta   90.00
_cell.angle_gamma   90.00
#
_symmetry.space_group_name_H-M   'P 1'
#
loop_
_entity.id
_entity.type
_entity.pdbx_description
1 polymer ?
#
loop_
_entity_poly.entity_id
_entity_poly.type
_entity_poly.pdbx_seq_one_letter_code
_entity_poly.pdbx_strand_id
1 'polypeptide(L)'
;MLCVACGQDNPDGSKYCAKCNALLPQMAPTGPPGGESLLELDENTEYPRPVGRYVSEVMHALTWAAHEFLEEDGELEPLLDSVDEVRQRFTEFKESIPTILENLADQQANLPEDPYPKQMRYLNTRGVQLYEEGLTLVDRFLTDLEGDSAEAETLVDGINKILDGNDHLCLCIELTAIRVHVIQRELEKIEVEENKAELAEAMAATGGEGAPQDEPTAVPVDSTDVG
;
A
#
# COMPACT_ATOMS: atom_id res chain seq x y z
N MET A 1 5.47 -28.47 31.31
CA MET A 1 4.89 -29.00 30.05
C MET A 1 4.67 -30.50 30.12
N LEU A 2 3.44 -30.96 29.83
CA LEU A 2 3.05 -32.38 29.89
C LEU A 2 3.53 -33.16 28.66
N CYS A 3 4.19 -34.31 28.86
CA CYS A 3 4.55 -35.21 27.77
C CYS A 3 3.32 -35.95 27.23
N VAL A 4 2.98 -35.71 25.97
CA VAL A 4 1.86 -36.37 25.28
C VAL A 4 2.02 -37.89 25.15
N ALA A 5 3.26 -38.41 25.22
CA ALA A 5 3.53 -39.84 25.07
C ALA A 5 3.42 -40.64 26.37
N CYS A 6 3.76 -40.06 27.54
CA CYS A 6 3.80 -40.81 28.80
C CYS A 6 3.14 -40.10 30.00
N GLY A 7 2.59 -38.91 29.79
CA GLY A 7 1.90 -38.13 30.83
C GLY A 7 2.81 -37.52 31.90
N GLN A 8 4.14 -37.65 31.77
CA GLN A 8 5.09 -37.02 32.70
C GLN A 8 5.09 -35.51 32.52
N ASP A 9 5.05 -34.75 33.61
CA ASP A 9 5.30 -33.32 33.57
C ASP A 9 6.80 -33.02 33.51
N ASN A 10 7.21 -32.18 32.57
CA ASN A 10 8.59 -31.82 32.30
C ASN A 10 8.78 -30.31 32.49
N PRO A 11 9.96 -29.85 32.95
CA PRO A 11 10.23 -28.43 33.08
C PRO A 11 10.16 -27.71 31.74
N ASP A 12 9.68 -26.47 31.75
CA ASP A 12 9.50 -25.69 30.52
C ASP A 12 10.85 -25.43 29.83
N GLY A 13 10.86 -25.49 28.50
CA GLY A 13 12.07 -25.42 27.68
C GLY A 13 12.78 -26.75 27.44
N SER A 14 12.34 -27.86 28.06
CA SER A 14 12.90 -29.19 27.79
C SER A 14 12.59 -29.64 26.35
N LYS A 15 13.62 -30.03 25.59
CA LYS A 15 13.45 -30.59 24.22
C LYS A 15 12.87 -32.01 24.25
N TYR A 16 13.23 -32.79 25.26
CA TYR A 16 12.87 -34.21 25.38
C TYR A 16 12.26 -34.50 26.75
N CYS A 17 11.38 -35.50 26.81
CA CYS A 17 10.80 -35.95 28.06
C CYS A 17 11.84 -36.70 28.91
N ALA A 18 12.00 -36.29 30.17
CA ALA A 18 12.97 -36.90 31.09
C ALA A 18 12.69 -38.38 31.44
N LYS A 19 11.48 -38.88 31.16
CA LYS A 19 11.06 -40.25 31.50
C LYS A 19 11.12 -41.20 30.30
N CYS A 20 10.54 -40.81 29.17
CA CYS A 20 10.41 -41.67 27.99
C CYS A 20 11.26 -41.23 26.80
N ASN A 21 11.99 -40.12 26.93
CA ASN A 21 12.84 -39.54 25.89
C ASN A 21 12.11 -39.11 24.60
N ALA A 22 10.77 -39.01 24.62
CA ALA A 22 9.99 -38.48 23.50
C ALA A 22 10.26 -36.99 23.30
N LEU A 23 10.29 -36.54 22.04
CA LEU A 23 10.39 -35.13 21.67
C LEU A 23 9.14 -34.40 22.17
N LEU A 24 9.33 -33.30 22.92
CA LEU A 24 8.22 -32.49 23.41
C LEU A 24 7.81 -31.46 22.34
N PRO A 25 6.50 -31.16 22.18
CA PRO A 25 6.05 -30.11 21.29
C PRO A 25 6.67 -28.78 21.73
N GLN A 26 7.61 -28.26 20.93
CA GLN A 26 8.10 -26.91 21.16
C GLN A 26 7.01 -25.96 20.69
N MET A 27 6.49 -25.13 21.59
CA MET A 27 5.77 -23.94 21.15
C MET A 27 6.72 -23.18 20.23
N ALA A 28 6.22 -22.74 19.07
CA ALA A 28 7.01 -21.92 18.16
C ALA A 28 7.68 -20.81 18.98
N PRO A 29 8.99 -20.56 18.78
CA PRO A 29 9.65 -19.49 19.52
C PRO A 29 8.88 -18.19 19.25
N THR A 30 8.20 -17.67 20.27
CA THR A 30 7.91 -16.24 20.33
C THR A 30 9.28 -15.59 20.32
N GLY A 31 9.60 -14.91 19.22
CA GLY A 31 10.95 -14.49 18.86
C GLY A 31 11.69 -13.68 19.94
N PRO A 32 12.99 -13.43 19.72
CA PRO A 32 13.83 -12.71 20.68
C PRO A 32 13.33 -11.27 20.90
N PRO A 33 13.52 -10.70 22.11
CA PRO A 33 13.32 -9.27 22.33
C PRO A 33 14.36 -8.52 21.49
N GLY A 34 13.94 -7.94 20.37
CA GLY A 34 14.80 -7.24 19.42
C GLY A 34 14.83 -7.81 17.99
N GLY A 35 14.02 -8.82 17.67
CA GLY A 35 13.73 -9.16 16.28
C GLY A 35 12.54 -8.34 15.79
N GLU A 36 12.78 -7.09 15.37
CA GLU A 36 11.79 -6.31 14.63
C GLU A 36 11.35 -7.16 13.43
N SER A 37 10.08 -7.58 13.43
CA SER A 37 9.46 -8.02 12.18
C SER A 37 9.65 -6.87 11.21
N LEU A 38 10.35 -7.09 10.09
CA LEU A 38 10.63 -6.03 9.10
C LEU A 38 9.32 -5.36 8.62
N LEU A 39 8.19 -6.05 8.80
CA LEU A 39 6.85 -5.52 8.74
C LEU A 39 6.31 -5.41 10.18
N GLU A 40 6.42 -4.23 10.78
CA GLU A 40 5.74 -3.91 12.04
C GLU A 40 4.24 -3.80 11.75
N LEU A 41 3.53 -4.92 11.88
CA LEU A 41 2.09 -4.98 11.65
C LEU A 41 1.34 -4.61 12.93
N ASP A 42 0.45 -3.63 12.79
CA ASP A 42 -0.46 -3.17 13.83
C ASP A 42 -1.75 -4.01 13.80
N GLU A 43 -2.14 -4.55 14.95
CA GLU A 43 -3.29 -5.46 15.06
C GLU A 43 -4.64 -4.82 14.68
N ASN A 44 -4.72 -3.47 14.70
CA ASN A 44 -5.95 -2.73 14.40
C ASN A 44 -5.96 -2.16 12.98
N THR A 45 -4.97 -2.49 12.15
CA THR A 45 -4.85 -1.98 10.78
C THR A 45 -5.16 -3.10 9.78
N GLU A 46 -6.14 -2.87 8.92
CA GLU A 46 -6.37 -3.77 7.79
C GLU A 46 -5.34 -3.50 6.69
N TYR A 47 -4.50 -4.50 6.40
CA TYR A 47 -3.45 -4.39 5.39
C TYR A 47 -3.95 -4.92 4.05
N PRO A 48 -4.05 -4.05 3.02
CA PRO A 48 -4.55 -4.44 1.72
C PRO A 48 -3.59 -5.43 1.06
N ARG A 49 -4.14 -6.35 0.27
CA ARG A 49 -3.37 -7.30 -0.54
C ARG A 49 -3.88 -7.27 -1.97
N PRO A 50 -3.01 -7.42 -2.97
CA PRO A 50 -3.45 -7.58 -4.34
C PRO A 50 -4.38 -8.79 -4.48
N VAL A 51 -5.53 -8.59 -5.13
CA VAL A 51 -6.52 -9.65 -5.38
C VAL A 51 -6.42 -10.23 -6.80
N GLY A 52 -5.54 -9.66 -7.64
CA GLY A 52 -5.30 -10.08 -9.01
C GLY A 52 -3.92 -9.63 -9.49
N ARG A 53 -3.55 -10.08 -10.70
CA ARG A 53 -2.28 -9.76 -11.34
C ARG A 53 -2.35 -8.43 -12.09
N TYR A 54 -1.37 -7.56 -11.86
CA TYR A 54 -1.11 -6.39 -12.69
C TYR A 54 -0.20 -6.78 -13.84
N VAL A 55 -0.79 -7.12 -14.98
CA VAL A 55 -0.04 -7.55 -16.17
C VAL A 55 0.50 -6.32 -16.90
N SER A 56 1.78 -6.02 -16.70
CA SER A 56 2.53 -5.06 -17.52
C SER A 56 3.23 -5.78 -18.69
N GLU A 57 3.58 -5.03 -19.73
CA GLU A 57 4.34 -5.58 -20.88
C GLU A 57 5.64 -6.26 -20.45
N VAL A 58 6.34 -5.68 -19.47
CA VAL A 58 7.60 -6.22 -18.93
C VAL A 58 7.36 -7.52 -18.16
N MET A 59 6.34 -7.56 -17.30
CA MET A 59 6.01 -8.79 -16.56
C MET A 59 5.58 -9.90 -17.50
N HIS A 60 4.80 -9.57 -18.54
CA HIS A 60 4.42 -10.52 -19.57
C HIS A 60 5.64 -11.07 -20.31
N ALA A 61 6.56 -10.20 -20.75
CA ALA A 61 7.80 -10.60 -21.43
C ALA A 61 8.63 -11.56 -20.56
N LEU A 62 8.84 -11.24 -19.28
CA LEU A 62 9.54 -12.12 -18.34
C LEU A 62 8.86 -13.49 -18.22
N THR A 63 7.54 -13.53 -17.99
CA THR A 63 6.81 -14.80 -17.85
C THR A 63 6.84 -15.64 -19.12
N TRP A 64 6.77 -14.98 -20.27
CA TRP A 64 6.77 -15.65 -21.56
C TRP A 64 8.15 -16.21 -21.90
N ALA A 65 9.21 -15.41 -21.74
CA ALA A 65 10.58 -15.86 -21.97
C ALA A 65 10.96 -17.06 -21.07
N ALA A 66 10.50 -17.06 -19.82
CA ALA A 66 10.70 -18.20 -18.93
C ALA A 66 9.91 -19.43 -19.34
N HIS A 67 8.68 -19.26 -19.85
CA HIS A 67 7.89 -20.36 -20.37
C HIS A 67 8.55 -20.99 -21.60
N GLU A 68 8.96 -20.17 -22.58
CA GLU A 68 9.65 -20.65 -23.78
C GLU A 68 10.93 -21.41 -23.41
N PHE A 69 11.73 -20.86 -22.50
CA PHE A 69 12.97 -21.49 -22.03
C PHE A 69 12.73 -22.84 -21.34
N LEU A 70 11.72 -22.95 -20.47
CA LEU A 70 11.48 -24.16 -19.69
C LEU A 70 10.71 -25.26 -20.44
N GLU A 71 9.78 -24.88 -21.33
CA GLU A 71 8.80 -25.81 -21.92
C GLU A 71 8.93 -25.97 -23.43
N GLU A 72 9.53 -25.02 -24.14
CA GLU A 72 9.59 -25.00 -25.62
C GLU A 72 11.01 -25.11 -26.19
N ASP A 73 11.99 -25.55 -25.38
CA ASP A 73 13.41 -25.59 -25.74
C ASP A 73 13.92 -24.21 -26.24
N GLY A 74 13.39 -23.13 -25.68
CA GLY A 74 13.75 -21.76 -26.01
C GLY A 74 15.20 -21.42 -25.65
N GLU A 75 15.76 -20.40 -26.32
CA GLU A 75 17.09 -19.89 -26.01
C GLU A 75 17.11 -19.21 -24.62
N LEU A 76 18.27 -19.21 -23.95
CA LEU A 76 18.44 -18.56 -22.65
C LEU A 76 18.47 -17.02 -22.75
N GLU A 77 18.97 -16.47 -23.86
CA GLU A 77 19.19 -15.03 -24.03
C GLU A 77 17.93 -14.18 -23.81
N PRO A 78 16.74 -14.51 -24.38
CA PRO A 78 15.52 -13.74 -24.14
C PRO A 78 15.09 -13.70 -22.66
N LEU A 79 15.36 -14.76 -21.90
CA LEU A 79 15.11 -14.80 -20.46
C LEU A 79 16.05 -13.84 -19.73
N LEU A 80 17.35 -13.85 -20.07
CA LEU A 80 18.34 -12.94 -19.48
C LEU A 80 17.98 -11.47 -19.76
N ASP A 81 17.67 -11.15 -21.01
CA ASP A 81 17.25 -9.80 -21.41
C ASP A 81 16.01 -9.33 -20.61
N SER A 82 15.03 -10.22 -20.43
CA SER A 82 13.81 -9.90 -19.68
C SER A 82 14.07 -9.71 -18.18
N VAL A 83 14.96 -10.53 -17.60
CA VAL A 83 15.38 -10.41 -16.19
C VAL A 83 16.14 -9.11 -15.97
N ASP A 84 17.03 -8.73 -16.88
CA ASP A 84 17.82 -7.50 -16.79
C ASP A 84 16.95 -6.25 -16.91
N GLU A 85 15.96 -6.24 -17.83
CA GLU A 85 14.98 -5.14 -17.93
C GLU A 85 14.20 -4.97 -16.61
N VAL A 86 13.73 -6.08 -16.02
CA VAL A 86 13.03 -6.06 -14.72
C VAL A 86 13.94 -5.53 -13.61
N ARG A 87 15.17 -6.04 -13.55
CA ARG A 87 16.17 -5.64 -12.54
C ARG A 87 16.51 -4.16 -12.65
N GLN A 88 16.68 -3.64 -13.87
CA GLN A 88 16.95 -2.23 -14.10
C GLN A 88 15.79 -1.37 -13.57
N ARG A 89 14.56 -1.65 -14.00
CA ARG A 89 13.38 -0.87 -13.55
C ARG A 89 13.20 -0.92 -12.05
N PHE A 90 13.40 -2.07 -11.43
CA PHE A 90 13.29 -2.20 -9.99
C PHE A 90 14.39 -1.43 -9.26
N THR A 91 15.61 -1.42 -9.80
CA THR A 91 16.73 -0.64 -9.25
C THR A 91 16.44 0.86 -9.29
N GLU A 92 15.95 1.37 -10.42
CA GLU A 92 15.52 2.77 -10.57
C GLU A 92 14.40 3.13 -9.57
N PHE A 93 13.41 2.26 -9.41
CA PHE A 93 12.34 2.45 -8.43
C PHE A 93 12.86 2.47 -6.98
N LYS A 94 13.81 1.59 -6.63
CA LYS A 94 14.37 1.50 -5.28
C LYS A 94 15.03 2.80 -4.81
N GLU A 95 15.55 3.60 -5.73
CA GLU A 95 16.12 4.92 -5.38
C GLU A 95 15.07 5.87 -4.77
N SER A 96 13.79 5.69 -5.12
CA SER A 96 12.69 6.50 -4.60
C SER A 96 12.14 6.02 -3.25
N ILE A 97 12.41 4.78 -2.85
CA ILE A 97 11.84 4.16 -1.64
C ILE A 97 12.15 4.94 -0.35
N PRO A 98 13.40 5.38 -0.07
CA PRO A 98 13.69 6.11 1.17
C PRO A 98 12.83 7.36 1.33
N THR A 99 12.71 8.16 0.26
CA THR A 99 11.88 9.37 0.23
C THR A 99 10.40 9.04 0.41
N ILE A 100 9.90 7.97 -0.21
CA ILE A 100 8.52 7.51 -0.03
C ILE A 100 8.27 7.17 1.44
N LEU A 101 9.15 6.40 2.07
CA LEU A 101 8.99 5.95 3.44
C LEU A 101 9.09 7.09 4.46
N GLU A 102 9.98 8.06 4.22
CA GLU A 102 10.08 9.29 5.04
C GLU A 102 8.78 10.10 4.99
N ASN A 103 8.25 10.35 3.79
CA ASN A 103 6.98 11.06 3.62
C ASN A 103 5.81 10.34 4.32
N LEU A 104 5.77 9.01 4.28
CA LEU A 104 4.74 8.23 4.97
C LEU A 104 4.91 8.28 6.49
N ALA A 105 6.15 8.31 7.00
CA ALA A 105 6.41 8.49 8.43
C ALA A 105 5.92 9.86 8.92
N ASP A 106 6.19 10.92 8.16
CA ASP A 106 5.70 12.27 8.46
C ASP A 106 4.17 12.35 8.44
N GLN A 107 3.52 11.73 7.44
CA GLN A 107 2.06 11.67 7.40
C GLN A 107 1.49 10.94 8.61
N GLN A 108 2.08 9.81 9.01
CA GLN A 108 1.64 9.05 10.17
C GLN A 108 1.81 9.83 11.48
N ALA A 109 2.88 10.62 11.62
CA ALA A 109 3.09 11.47 12.79
C ALA A 109 2.04 12.59 12.89
N ASN A 110 1.61 13.15 11.75
CA ASN A 110 0.61 14.21 11.69
C ASN A 110 -0.83 13.70 11.77
N LEU A 111 -1.10 12.48 11.30
CA LEU A 111 -2.43 11.85 11.23
C LEU A 111 -2.37 10.41 11.78
N PRO A 112 -2.22 10.22 13.11
CA PRO A 112 -1.96 8.90 13.69
C PRO A 112 -3.12 7.89 13.54
N GLU A 113 -4.34 8.38 13.41
CA GLU A 113 -5.56 7.58 13.22
C GLU A 113 -5.80 7.20 11.75
N ASP A 114 -5.05 7.79 10.81
CA ASP A 114 -5.19 7.47 9.39
C ASP A 114 -4.46 6.16 9.09
N PRO A 115 -5.15 5.11 8.61
CA PRO A 115 -4.50 3.84 8.30
C PRO A 115 -3.63 3.92 7.04
N TYR A 116 -3.84 4.90 6.16
CA TYR A 116 -3.20 4.98 4.84
C TYR A 116 -1.67 4.89 4.92
N PRO A 117 -0.95 5.65 5.77
CA PRO A 117 0.52 5.57 5.81
C PRO A 117 1.04 4.19 6.21
N LYS A 118 0.37 3.49 7.15
CA LYS A 118 0.72 2.12 7.56
C LYS A 118 0.51 1.14 6.41
N GLN A 119 -0.60 1.25 5.70
CA GLN A 119 -0.93 0.40 4.55
C GLN A 119 0.08 0.57 3.42
N MET A 120 0.46 1.82 3.10
CA MET A 120 1.42 2.13 2.06
C MET A 120 2.83 1.67 2.41
N ARG A 121 3.25 1.80 3.69
CA ARG A 121 4.53 1.26 4.16
C ARG A 121 4.56 -0.26 3.98
N TYR A 122 3.51 -0.95 4.42
CA TYR A 122 3.40 -2.39 4.26
C TYR A 122 3.55 -2.83 2.80
N LEU A 123 2.79 -2.23 1.88
CA LEU A 123 2.80 -2.60 0.47
C LEU A 123 4.17 -2.33 -0.18
N ASN A 124 4.79 -1.17 0.08
CA ASN A 124 6.12 -0.85 -0.44
C ASN A 124 7.19 -1.80 0.09
N THR A 125 7.25 -2.01 1.41
CA THR A 125 8.23 -2.89 2.04
C THR A 125 8.04 -4.33 1.57
N ARG A 126 6.79 -4.81 1.51
CA ARG A 126 6.50 -6.17 1.05
C ARG A 126 6.80 -6.36 -0.43
N GLY A 127 6.45 -5.38 -1.26
CA GLY A 127 6.76 -5.41 -2.69
C GLY A 127 8.26 -5.48 -2.96
N VAL A 128 9.05 -4.64 -2.27
CA VAL A 128 10.51 -4.63 -2.37
C VAL A 128 11.11 -5.97 -1.92
N GLN A 129 10.69 -6.50 -0.78
CA GLN A 129 11.15 -7.81 -0.30
C GLN A 129 10.89 -8.92 -1.32
N LEU A 130 9.67 -8.97 -1.87
CA LEU A 130 9.29 -9.99 -2.85
C LEU A 130 10.12 -9.91 -4.12
N TYR A 131 10.40 -8.71 -4.62
CA TYR A 131 11.29 -8.50 -5.75
C TYR A 131 12.71 -8.98 -5.46
N GLU A 132 13.27 -8.64 -4.29
CA GLU A 132 14.62 -9.05 -3.89
C GLU A 132 14.73 -10.57 -3.71
N GLU A 133 13.74 -11.19 -3.05
CA GLU A 133 13.62 -12.65 -2.94
C GLU A 133 13.55 -13.30 -4.32
N GLY A 134 12.72 -12.75 -5.22
CA GLY A 134 12.54 -13.27 -6.56
C GLY A 134 13.79 -13.20 -7.42
N LEU A 135 14.45 -12.04 -7.47
CA LEU A 135 15.72 -11.88 -8.19
C LEU A 135 16.81 -12.80 -7.64
N THR A 136 16.88 -12.99 -6.32
CA THR A 136 17.84 -13.91 -5.68
C THR A 136 17.61 -15.36 -6.15
N LEU A 137 16.35 -15.79 -6.27
CA LEU A 137 16.02 -17.13 -6.78
C LEU A 137 16.37 -17.28 -8.26
N VAL A 138 16.10 -16.25 -9.07
CA VAL A 138 16.51 -16.24 -10.49
C VAL A 138 18.03 -16.33 -10.63
N ASP A 139 18.79 -15.54 -9.86
CA ASP A 139 20.26 -15.58 -9.90
C ASP A 139 20.81 -16.94 -9.46
N ARG A 140 20.18 -17.54 -8.44
CA ARG A 140 20.51 -18.90 -8.02
C ARG A 140 20.24 -19.91 -9.13
N PHE A 141 19.08 -19.84 -9.78
CA PHE A 141 18.75 -20.72 -10.90
C PHE A 141 19.79 -20.61 -12.01
N LEU A 142 20.16 -19.40 -12.42
CA LEU A 142 21.16 -19.18 -13.47
C LEU A 142 22.54 -19.72 -13.07
N THR A 143 22.93 -19.56 -11.80
CA THR A 143 24.18 -20.14 -11.28
C THR A 143 24.15 -21.67 -11.29
N ASP A 144 23.04 -22.26 -10.85
CA ASP A 144 22.87 -23.72 -10.82
C ASP A 144 22.75 -24.31 -12.24
N LEU A 145 22.34 -23.51 -13.23
CA LEU A 145 22.26 -23.89 -14.64
C LEU A 145 23.65 -24.11 -15.24
N GLU A 146 24.63 -23.26 -14.90
CA GLU A 146 26.04 -23.45 -15.28
C GLU A 146 26.66 -24.70 -14.63
N GLY A 147 26.12 -25.13 -13.49
CA GLY A 147 26.57 -26.28 -12.71
C GLY A 147 25.84 -27.59 -13.01
N ASP A 148 24.96 -27.64 -14.03
CA ASP A 148 24.10 -28.79 -14.36
C ASP A 148 23.22 -29.26 -13.18
N SER A 149 22.85 -28.36 -12.26
CA SER A 149 22.02 -28.67 -11.08
C SER A 149 20.77 -27.79 -10.96
N ALA A 150 20.41 -27.05 -12.01
CA ALA A 150 19.25 -26.18 -12.01
C ALA A 150 17.93 -26.95 -11.87
N GLU A 151 17.08 -26.47 -10.96
CA GLU A 151 15.70 -26.95 -10.80
C GLU A 151 14.75 -25.88 -11.36
N ALA A 152 13.91 -26.26 -12.33
CA ALA A 152 12.94 -25.35 -12.96
C ALA A 152 12.02 -24.65 -11.95
N GLU A 153 11.66 -25.34 -10.86
CA GLU A 153 10.86 -24.77 -9.76
C GLU A 153 11.51 -23.53 -9.14
N THR A 154 12.85 -23.47 -9.09
CA THR A 154 13.57 -22.29 -8.56
C THR A 154 13.34 -21.05 -9.44
N LEU A 155 13.36 -21.21 -10.77
CA LEU A 155 13.07 -20.11 -11.69
C LEU A 155 11.60 -19.68 -11.57
N VAL A 156 10.68 -20.65 -11.56
CA VAL A 156 9.23 -20.40 -11.47
C VAL A 156 8.89 -19.66 -10.18
N ASP A 157 9.44 -20.10 -9.04
CA ASP A 157 9.25 -19.42 -7.75
C ASP A 157 9.84 -18.02 -7.76
N GLY A 158 11.03 -17.84 -8.36
CA GLY A 158 11.65 -16.52 -8.51
C GLY A 158 10.77 -15.55 -9.30
N ILE A 159 10.23 -15.99 -10.43
CA ILE A 159 9.34 -15.19 -11.26
C ILE A 159 8.02 -14.90 -10.54
N ASN A 160 7.41 -15.88 -9.88
CA ASN A 160 6.19 -15.67 -9.11
C ASN A 160 6.38 -14.62 -8.00
N LYS A 161 7.54 -14.61 -7.34
CA LYS A 161 7.90 -13.60 -6.34
C LYS A 161 8.04 -12.21 -6.96
N ILE A 162 8.67 -12.10 -8.14
CA ILE A 162 8.75 -10.85 -8.90
C ILE A 162 7.35 -10.33 -9.24
N LEU A 163 6.46 -11.21 -9.73
CA LEU A 163 5.07 -10.86 -10.04
C LEU A 163 4.29 -10.42 -8.80
N ASP A 164 4.40 -11.16 -7.69
CA ASP A 164 3.77 -10.78 -6.43
C ASP A 164 4.30 -9.41 -5.95
N GLY A 165 5.61 -9.17 -6.08
CA GLY A 165 6.23 -7.89 -5.75
C GLY A 165 5.67 -6.76 -6.61
N ASN A 166 5.55 -6.98 -7.92
CA ASN A 166 4.94 -6.04 -8.86
C ASN A 166 3.51 -5.69 -8.43
N ASP A 167 2.71 -6.69 -8.08
CA ASP A 167 1.31 -6.48 -7.72
C ASP A 167 1.16 -5.62 -6.46
N HIS A 168 2.04 -5.79 -5.47
CA HIS A 168 2.03 -4.95 -4.27
C HIS A 168 2.38 -3.50 -4.60
N LEU A 169 3.38 -3.26 -5.45
CA LEU A 169 3.79 -1.92 -5.85
C LEU A 169 2.77 -1.24 -6.76
N CYS A 170 2.11 -1.98 -7.65
CA CYS A 170 1.01 -1.43 -8.46
C CYS A 170 -0.19 -1.06 -7.59
N LEU A 171 -0.51 -1.88 -6.58
CA LEU A 171 -1.56 -1.54 -5.61
C LEU A 171 -1.23 -0.28 -4.81
N CYS A 172 0.05 -0.03 -4.48
CA CYS A 172 0.46 1.27 -3.91
C CYS A 172 0.04 2.44 -4.80
N ILE A 173 0.33 2.34 -6.10
CA ILE A 173 0.04 3.41 -7.06
C ILE A 173 -1.48 3.64 -7.15
N GLU A 174 -2.26 2.56 -7.22
CA GLU A 174 -3.72 2.63 -7.26
C GLU A 174 -4.30 3.29 -6.01
N LEU A 175 -3.88 2.86 -4.81
CA LEU A 175 -4.34 3.46 -3.55
C LEU A 175 -3.91 4.92 -3.43
N THR A 176 -2.73 5.29 -3.93
CA THR A 176 -2.27 6.68 -3.98
C THR A 176 -3.18 7.52 -4.89
N ALA A 177 -3.51 7.01 -6.07
CA ALA A 177 -4.41 7.71 -7.00
C ALA A 177 -5.82 7.90 -6.40
N ILE A 178 -6.36 6.87 -5.74
CA ILE A 178 -7.63 6.96 -5.01
C ILE A 178 -7.54 8.02 -3.92
N ARG A 179 -6.45 8.03 -3.14
CA ARG A 179 -6.25 8.99 -2.06
C ARG A 179 -6.19 10.43 -2.57
N VAL A 180 -5.48 10.67 -3.68
CA VAL A 180 -5.42 11.98 -4.34
C VAL A 180 -6.82 12.44 -4.75
N HIS A 181 -7.62 11.56 -5.37
CA HIS A 181 -8.97 11.90 -5.79
C HIS A 181 -9.89 12.24 -4.62
N VAL A 182 -9.79 11.49 -3.51
CA VAL A 182 -10.54 11.79 -2.27
C VAL A 182 -10.14 13.16 -1.72
N ILE A 183 -8.84 13.45 -1.62
CA ILE A 183 -8.35 14.73 -1.11
C ILE A 183 -8.82 15.89 -2.00
N GLN A 184 -8.70 15.77 -3.32
CA GLN A 184 -9.16 16.79 -4.28
C GLN A 184 -10.65 17.09 -4.10
N ARG A 185 -11.48 16.03 -4.00
CA ARG A 185 -12.92 16.19 -3.78
C ARG A 185 -13.26 16.88 -2.45
N GLU A 186 -12.53 16.59 -1.38
CA GLU A 186 -12.76 17.27 -0.10
C GLU A 186 -12.29 18.72 -0.12
N LEU A 187 -11.19 19.03 -0.83
CA LEU A 187 -10.72 20.41 -1.04
C LEU A 187 -11.76 21.24 -1.81
N GLU A 188 -12.32 20.71 -2.90
CA GLU A 188 -13.37 21.38 -3.68
C GLU A 188 -14.60 21.72 -2.82
N LYS A 189 -14.99 20.83 -1.89
CA LYS A 189 -16.10 21.12 -0.97
C LYS A 189 -15.77 22.26 -0.01
N ILE A 190 -14.55 22.29 0.53
CA ILE A 190 -14.11 23.36 1.42
C ILE A 190 -14.17 24.69 0.68
N GLU A 191 -13.63 24.77 -0.54
CA GLU A 191 -13.69 25.98 -1.36
C GLU A 191 -15.13 26.46 -1.62
N VAL A 192 -16.06 25.53 -1.90
CA VAL A 192 -17.47 25.88 -2.09
C VAL A 192 -18.11 26.43 -0.81
N GLU A 193 -17.81 25.82 0.35
CA GLU A 193 -18.37 26.28 1.63
C GLU A 193 -17.77 27.62 2.07
N GLU A 194 -16.47 27.86 1.84
CA GLU A 194 -15.83 29.17 2.08
C GLU A 194 -16.46 30.25 1.21
N ASN A 195 -16.61 30.00 -0.10
CA ASN A 195 -17.26 30.94 -1.02
C ASN A 195 -18.72 31.25 -0.63
N LYS A 196 -19.47 30.26 -0.12
CA LYS A 196 -20.83 30.47 0.39
C LYS A 196 -20.83 31.34 1.65
N ALA A 197 -19.90 31.11 2.56
CA ALA A 197 -19.78 31.89 3.79
C ALA A 197 -19.45 33.35 3.48
N GLU A 198 -18.50 33.61 2.58
CA GLU A 198 -18.15 34.95 2.12
C GLU A 198 -19.33 35.65 1.44
N LEU A 199 -20.08 34.95 0.58
CA LEU A 199 -21.28 35.51 -0.06
C LEU A 199 -22.37 35.85 0.97
N ALA A 200 -22.59 35.00 1.96
CA ALA A 200 -23.56 35.24 3.03
C ALA A 200 -23.17 36.46 3.88
N GLU A 201 -21.88 36.63 4.19
CA GLU A 201 -21.36 37.80 4.90
C GLU A 201 -21.54 39.09 4.08
N ALA A 202 -21.25 39.06 2.78
CA ALA A 202 -21.45 40.20 1.89
C ALA A 202 -22.94 40.60 1.75
N MET A 203 -23.85 39.62 1.71
CA MET A 203 -25.30 39.86 1.70
C MET A 203 -25.79 40.45 3.03
N ALA A 204 -25.25 39.99 4.16
CA ALA A 204 -25.57 40.55 5.47
C ALA A 204 -25.06 42.00 5.61
N ALA A 205 -23.89 42.33 5.05
CA ALA A 205 -23.33 43.68 5.06
C ALA A 205 -24.11 44.67 4.18
N THR A 206 -24.78 44.20 3.12
CA THR A 206 -25.54 45.05 2.17
C THR A 206 -27.03 45.18 2.50
N GLY A 207 -27.59 44.32 3.36
CA GLY A 207 -28.98 44.38 3.82
C GLY A 207 -29.31 45.47 4.86
N GLY A 208 -28.35 46.33 5.21
CA GLY A 208 -28.48 47.36 6.25
C GLY A 208 -28.89 48.76 5.79
N GLU A 209 -28.94 49.05 4.49
CA GLU A 209 -29.26 50.39 3.98
C GLU A 209 -30.48 50.36 3.06
N GLY A 210 -31.64 50.77 3.57
CA GLY A 210 -32.77 51.20 2.73
C GLY A 210 -34.16 50.74 3.17
N ALA A 211 -34.68 51.27 4.29
CA ALA A 211 -36.12 51.47 4.44
C ALA A 211 -36.42 52.97 4.26
N PRO A 212 -37.05 53.42 3.16
CA PRO A 212 -37.52 54.78 3.07
C PRO A 212 -38.69 54.96 4.06
N GLN A 213 -38.51 55.85 5.03
CA GLN A 213 -39.60 56.36 5.85
C GLN A 213 -40.41 57.35 5.01
N ASP A 214 -41.43 56.88 4.30
CA ASP A 214 -42.45 57.76 3.75
C ASP A 214 -43.43 58.15 4.86
N GLU A 215 -43.23 59.35 5.43
CA GLU A 215 -44.24 60.04 6.23
C GLU A 215 -45.41 60.48 5.33
N PRO A 216 -46.68 60.27 5.74
CA PRO A 216 -47.81 60.76 4.97
C PRO A 216 -48.00 62.25 5.24
N THR A 217 -47.52 63.11 4.34
CA THR A 217 -47.85 64.54 4.41
C THR A 217 -49.26 64.75 3.86
N ALA A 218 -50.19 65.12 4.74
CA ALA A 218 -51.55 65.48 4.40
C ALA A 218 -51.59 66.74 3.50
N VAL A 219 -52.26 66.63 2.35
CA VAL A 219 -52.59 67.77 1.50
C VAL A 219 -54.00 68.26 1.89
N PRO A 220 -54.19 69.55 2.21
CA PRO A 220 -55.50 70.07 2.53
C PRO A 220 -56.33 70.20 1.24
N VAL A 221 -57.59 69.80 1.38
CA VAL A 221 -58.66 70.01 0.41
C VAL A 221 -58.91 71.51 0.30
N ASP A 222 -58.84 72.08 -0.91
CA ASP A 222 -59.55 73.31 -1.20
C ASP A 222 -60.40 73.17 -2.47
N SER A 223 -61.63 73.58 -2.27
CA SER A 223 -62.79 73.56 -3.13
C SER A 223 -62.85 74.83 -3.98
N THR A 224 -63.18 74.67 -5.27
CA THR A 224 -63.93 75.61 -6.14
C THR A 224 -63.84 75.04 -7.56
N ASP A 225 -64.80 74.32 -8.12
CA ASP A 225 -66.19 74.64 -8.48
C ASP A 225 -66.33 75.49 -9.78
N VAL A 226 -67.13 74.92 -10.68
CA VAL A 226 -67.88 75.47 -11.83
C VAL A 226 -67.14 76.04 -13.06
N GLY A 227 -67.50 75.50 -14.24
CA GLY A 227 -67.62 76.30 -15.46
C GLY A 227 -67.35 75.57 -16.77
#